data_AF-A0A7J5Y912-F1
#
_entry.id   AF-A0A7J5Y912-F1
#
_cell.length_a   1.000
_cell.length_b   1.000
_cell.length_c   1.000
_cell.angle_alpha   90.00
_cell.angle_beta   90.00
_cell.angle_gamma   90.00
#
_symmetry.space_group_name_H-M   'P 1'
#
loop_
_entity.id
_entity.type
_entity.pdbx_description
1 polymer ?
#
loop_
_entity_poly.entity_id
_entity_poly.type
_entity_poly.pdbx_seq_one_letter_code
_entity_poly.pdbx_strand_id
1 'polypeptide(L)'
;MSKDVSLTDTLWTKISAVLPKDEEQFPLPFGDIVESSVVEMLRRSRRQLYSDTTSASRMLTAKIILDFSWEKLNTGTWRHVDKEWRRVYSCGCLFKVAALCRGDPSAEDVLEALRTCDMGLLMGAAIMEDILQVIVRILQGEVRKSTKEEDSEHPQRIKMECPHVPVIREEVAIPRVKRPSLESFNTNYLLPLKPLILEGTIEHWPALNQHPWRFVLEYLRSVAGCRTVPVEVGSRYTDEGWSQTLLTVNEFIDRYILNKDGVKGSGYLAQHQLFDQIPELKADIRPPDYCCLGEGDEEDITVNAWFGPGGTVVGSKYIRLYSPEDTDKLYPHQSQLLHNTSQVDVENPDTERFPEFAKAPYLECVLQPGDVLFIPVQHWHYVRSLELSFSVSFWWSTDRFCTRSTTKKQSVPVKPRMTISRSCHFSRMYPL
;
A
#
# COMPACT_ATOMS: atom_id res chain seq x y z
N MET A 1 32.31 -42.97 -19.40
CA MET A 1 31.10 -42.77 -18.59
C MET A 1 30.95 -41.28 -18.35
N SER A 2 30.00 -40.63 -19.02
CA SER A 2 29.63 -39.25 -18.65
C SER A 2 29.08 -39.28 -17.23
N LYS A 3 29.65 -38.47 -16.34
CA LYS A 3 28.93 -38.04 -15.16
C LYS A 3 28.16 -36.80 -15.58
N ASP A 4 26.86 -36.95 -15.79
CA ASP A 4 25.96 -35.80 -15.73
C ASP A 4 26.14 -35.18 -14.33
N VAL A 5 26.78 -34.01 -14.31
CA VAL A 5 26.76 -33.16 -13.13
C VAL A 5 25.35 -32.60 -13.10
N SER A 6 24.48 -33.21 -12.29
CA SER A 6 23.19 -32.63 -11.95
C SER A 6 23.46 -31.24 -11.38
N LEU A 7 23.15 -30.20 -12.16
CA LEU A 7 23.28 -28.81 -11.75
C LEU A 7 22.49 -28.64 -10.45
N THR A 8 23.20 -28.49 -9.34
CA THR A 8 22.59 -28.12 -8.07
C THR A 8 21.98 -26.74 -8.26
N ASP A 9 20.68 -26.64 -8.01
CA ASP A 9 19.84 -25.49 -8.32
C ASP A 9 20.06 -24.35 -7.30
N THR A 10 21.26 -23.75 -7.36
CA THR A 10 21.70 -22.67 -6.47
C THR A 10 20.86 -21.41 -6.67
N LEU A 11 20.74 -20.60 -5.61
CA LEU A 11 20.02 -19.32 -5.68
C LEU A 11 20.57 -18.41 -6.80
N TRP A 12 21.89 -18.39 -7.00
CA TRP A 12 22.51 -17.64 -8.10
C TRP A 12 22.07 -18.16 -9.48
N THR A 13 21.90 -19.47 -9.67
CA THR A 13 21.42 -20.05 -10.94
C THR A 13 20.02 -19.52 -11.28
N LYS A 14 19.13 -19.44 -10.28
CA LYS A 14 17.75 -18.94 -10.46
C LYS A 14 17.72 -17.45 -10.77
N ILE A 15 18.50 -16.65 -10.06
CA ILE A 15 18.57 -15.20 -10.28
C ILE A 15 19.21 -14.89 -11.64
N SER A 16 20.28 -15.59 -12.01
CA SER A 16 20.94 -15.38 -13.31
C SER A 16 20.09 -15.83 -14.49
N ALA A 17 19.19 -16.81 -14.32
CA ALA A 17 18.23 -17.21 -15.36
C ALA A 17 17.15 -16.16 -15.69
N VAL A 18 16.91 -15.18 -14.80
CA VAL A 18 15.93 -14.08 -15.03
C VAL A 18 16.57 -12.74 -15.37
N LEU A 19 17.90 -12.64 -15.30
CA LEU A 19 18.66 -11.49 -15.80
C LEU A 19 18.74 -11.51 -17.33
N PRO A 20 18.98 -10.36 -17.99
CA PRO A 20 19.39 -10.33 -19.39
C PRO A 20 20.60 -11.24 -19.63
N LYS A 21 20.66 -11.91 -20.79
CA LYS A 21 21.63 -13.00 -21.03
C LYS A 21 23.10 -12.55 -21.02
N ASP A 22 23.34 -11.30 -21.41
CA ASP A 22 24.66 -10.70 -21.55
C ASP A 22 24.59 -9.18 -21.29
N GLU A 23 25.74 -8.51 -21.36
CA GLU A 23 25.84 -7.07 -21.14
C GLU A 23 25.09 -6.24 -22.19
N GLU A 24 25.06 -6.69 -23.45
CA GLU A 24 24.44 -5.96 -24.56
C GLU A 24 22.92 -5.95 -24.43
N GLN A 25 22.35 -7.06 -23.97
CA GLN A 25 20.91 -7.21 -23.70
C GLN A 25 20.46 -6.50 -22.41
N PHE A 26 21.36 -6.02 -21.54
CA PHE A 26 20.98 -5.29 -20.32
C PHE A 26 20.81 -3.78 -20.61
N PRO A 27 19.56 -3.26 -20.60
CA PRO A 27 19.27 -1.90 -21.03
C PRO A 27 19.59 -0.87 -19.94
N LEU A 28 20.25 0.23 -20.32
CA LEU A 28 20.45 1.42 -19.47
C LEU A 28 19.99 2.70 -20.21
N PRO A 29 18.69 2.85 -20.56
CA PRO A 29 18.20 3.98 -21.33
C PRO A 29 17.85 5.13 -20.38
N PHE A 30 18.88 5.91 -20.04
CA PHE A 30 18.83 7.14 -19.27
C PHE A 30 19.21 8.32 -20.17
N GLY A 31 18.47 9.42 -20.07
CA GLY A 31 18.75 10.67 -20.77
C GLY A 31 19.63 11.61 -19.94
N ASP A 32 19.67 12.88 -20.35
CA ASP A 32 20.50 13.92 -19.73
C ASP A 32 20.07 14.34 -18.31
N ILE A 33 18.95 13.77 -17.81
CA ILE A 33 18.43 13.97 -16.45
C ILE A 33 19.32 13.28 -15.40
N VAL A 34 19.95 12.16 -15.79
CA VAL A 34 20.85 11.39 -14.93
C VAL A 34 22.29 11.81 -15.21
N GLU A 35 23.01 12.18 -14.15
CA GLU A 35 24.40 12.65 -14.27
C GLU A 35 25.30 11.58 -14.93
N SER A 36 26.14 12.02 -15.88
CA SER A 36 26.99 11.12 -16.69
C SER A 36 27.96 10.26 -15.87
N SER A 37 28.37 10.76 -14.70
CA SER A 37 29.11 10.03 -13.66
C SER A 37 28.34 8.81 -13.14
N VAL A 38 27.05 8.97 -12.86
CA VAL A 38 26.15 7.89 -12.40
C VAL A 38 25.85 6.92 -13.53
N VAL A 39 25.67 7.40 -14.76
CA VAL A 39 25.53 6.53 -15.95
C VAL A 39 26.77 5.66 -16.16
N GLU A 40 27.98 6.18 -15.97
CA GLU A 40 29.19 5.37 -16.05
C GLU A 40 29.33 4.39 -14.89
N MET A 41 28.89 4.74 -13.68
CA MET A 41 28.79 3.80 -12.56
C MET A 41 27.79 2.66 -12.84
N LEU A 42 26.63 2.95 -13.42
CA LEU A 42 25.66 1.96 -13.87
C LEU A 42 26.26 1.01 -14.92
N ARG A 43 26.99 1.54 -15.92
CA ARG A 43 27.72 0.73 -16.92
C ARG A 43 28.82 -0.11 -16.29
N ARG A 44 29.50 0.41 -15.27
CA ARG A 44 30.51 -0.36 -14.50
C ARG A 44 29.86 -1.51 -13.75
N SER A 45 28.77 -1.28 -13.01
CA SER A 45 28.04 -2.34 -12.31
C SER A 45 27.48 -3.38 -13.28
N ARG A 46 26.99 -2.96 -14.46
CA ARG A 46 26.57 -3.84 -15.56
C ARG A 46 27.72 -4.74 -16.05
N ARG A 47 28.90 -4.19 -16.36
CA ARG A 47 30.11 -4.99 -16.69
C ARG A 47 30.45 -5.98 -15.57
N GLN A 48 30.39 -5.52 -14.32
CA GLN A 48 30.71 -6.36 -13.16
C GLN A 48 29.69 -7.49 -12.93
N LEU A 49 28.44 -7.32 -13.37
CA LEU A 49 27.41 -8.36 -13.36
C LEU A 49 27.74 -9.54 -14.29
N TYR A 50 28.39 -9.31 -15.43
CA TYR A 50 28.72 -10.35 -16.42
C TYR A 50 30.19 -10.81 -16.40
N SER A 51 30.95 -10.44 -15.36
CA SER A 51 32.38 -10.75 -15.22
C SER A 51 32.71 -11.42 -13.89
N ASP A 52 33.91 -12.00 -13.80
CA ASP A 52 34.51 -12.58 -12.58
C ASP A 52 35.01 -11.50 -11.59
N THR A 53 34.22 -10.44 -11.41
CA THR A 53 34.52 -9.37 -10.44
C THR A 53 34.24 -9.82 -9.00
N THR A 54 35.15 -9.50 -8.08
CA THR A 54 35.02 -9.80 -6.64
C THR A 54 33.73 -9.27 -6.02
N SER A 55 33.19 -9.97 -5.02
CA SER A 55 31.95 -9.56 -4.34
C SER A 55 32.04 -8.15 -3.76
N ALA A 56 33.15 -7.82 -3.08
CA ALA A 56 33.39 -6.48 -2.52
C ALA A 56 33.34 -5.37 -3.58
N SER A 57 33.85 -5.59 -4.79
CA SER A 57 33.82 -4.57 -5.84
C SER A 57 32.42 -4.40 -6.46
N ARG A 58 31.65 -5.49 -6.60
CA ARG A 58 30.23 -5.44 -7.02
C ARG A 58 29.36 -4.73 -5.98
N MET A 59 29.59 -5.00 -4.69
CA MET A 59 28.87 -4.36 -3.59
C MET A 59 29.17 -2.85 -3.52
N LEU A 60 30.44 -2.45 -3.68
CA LEU A 60 30.83 -1.04 -3.63
C LEU A 60 30.17 -0.21 -4.74
N THR A 61 30.17 -0.69 -5.98
CA THR A 61 29.58 0.05 -7.11
C THR A 61 28.05 0.13 -7.00
N ALA A 62 27.39 -0.96 -6.59
CA ALA A 62 25.96 -0.96 -6.30
C ALA A 62 25.61 0.03 -5.17
N LYS A 63 26.39 0.06 -4.08
CA LYS A 63 26.19 0.99 -2.98
C LYS A 63 26.32 2.46 -3.40
N ILE A 64 27.34 2.81 -4.20
CA ILE A 64 27.50 4.18 -4.71
C ILE A 64 26.27 4.64 -5.52
N ILE A 65 25.71 3.76 -6.35
CA ILE A 65 24.49 4.05 -7.12
C ILE A 65 23.30 4.26 -6.18
N LEU A 66 23.14 3.39 -5.18
CA LEU A 66 22.04 3.46 -4.19
C LEU A 66 22.12 4.72 -3.34
N ASP A 67 23.27 5.02 -2.74
CA ASP A 67 23.46 6.18 -1.85
C ASP A 67 23.18 7.49 -2.62
N PHE A 68 23.69 7.62 -3.86
CA PHE A 68 23.49 8.83 -4.67
C PHE A 68 22.06 8.97 -5.18
N SER A 69 21.45 7.88 -5.68
CA SER A 69 20.06 7.95 -6.14
C SER A 69 19.10 8.16 -4.98
N TRP A 70 19.34 7.58 -3.80
CA TRP A 70 18.59 7.86 -2.58
C TRP A 70 18.55 9.35 -2.23
N GLU A 71 19.70 10.03 -2.28
CA GLU A 71 19.78 11.48 -2.04
C GLU A 71 18.93 12.27 -3.06
N LYS A 72 18.98 11.90 -4.35
CA LYS A 72 18.12 12.50 -5.39
C LYS A 72 16.62 12.24 -5.16
N LEU A 73 16.23 11.02 -4.77
CA LEU A 73 14.82 10.68 -4.48
C LEU A 73 14.28 11.44 -3.26
N ASN A 74 15.14 11.80 -2.30
CA ASN A 74 14.78 12.53 -1.08
C ASN A 74 15.04 14.04 -1.17
N THR A 75 15.44 14.56 -2.34
CA THR A 75 15.64 16.00 -2.56
C THR A 75 14.33 16.66 -2.97
N GLY A 76 13.61 17.24 -2.00
CA GLY A 76 12.39 18.03 -2.24
C GLY A 76 11.10 17.21 -2.13
N THR A 77 10.08 17.56 -2.92
CA THR A 77 8.75 16.92 -2.85
C THR A 77 8.67 15.71 -3.78
N TRP A 78 8.20 14.56 -3.27
CA TRP A 78 8.08 13.30 -4.01
C TRP A 78 7.42 13.41 -5.40
N ARG A 79 6.39 14.26 -5.54
CA ARG A 79 5.69 14.47 -6.83
C ARG A 79 6.57 15.07 -7.95
N HIS A 80 7.71 15.66 -7.61
CA HIS A 80 8.68 16.21 -8.58
C HIS A 80 9.87 15.27 -8.81
N VAL A 81 9.89 14.09 -8.18
CA VAL A 81 10.98 13.12 -8.31
C VAL A 81 10.88 12.46 -9.68
N ASP A 82 11.91 12.65 -10.51
CA ASP A 82 11.92 12.16 -11.88
C ASP A 82 11.92 10.62 -11.96
N LYS A 83 11.20 10.09 -12.96
CA LYS A 83 11.07 8.65 -13.18
C LYS A 83 12.41 8.00 -13.54
N GLU A 84 13.34 8.71 -14.17
CA GLU A 84 14.68 8.20 -14.44
C GLU A 84 15.47 7.95 -13.15
N TRP A 85 15.47 8.88 -12.19
CA TRP A 85 16.13 8.68 -10.89
C TRP A 85 15.54 7.49 -10.12
N ARG A 86 14.22 7.27 -10.21
CA ARG A 86 13.57 6.06 -9.67
C ARG A 86 14.06 4.77 -10.35
N ARG A 87 14.29 4.79 -11.66
CA ARG A 87 14.88 3.66 -12.41
C ARG A 87 16.35 3.43 -12.06
N VAL A 88 17.13 4.49 -11.82
CA VAL A 88 18.52 4.39 -11.31
C VAL A 88 18.54 3.66 -9.97
N TYR A 89 17.63 4.03 -9.05
CA TYR A 89 17.51 3.38 -7.74
C TYR A 89 17.17 1.88 -7.89
N SER A 90 16.20 1.51 -8.73
CA SER A 90 15.87 0.11 -9.01
C SER A 90 17.05 -0.68 -9.61
N CYS A 91 17.86 -0.06 -10.49
CA CYS A 91 19.09 -0.67 -11.01
C CYS A 91 20.12 -0.87 -9.89
N GLY A 92 20.30 0.11 -9.00
CA GLY A 92 21.14 0.00 -7.80
C GLY A 92 20.72 -1.16 -6.90
N CYS A 93 19.42 -1.31 -6.65
CA CYS A 93 18.85 -2.43 -5.90
C CYS A 93 19.18 -3.77 -6.59
N LEU A 94 18.93 -3.88 -7.90
CA LEU A 94 19.22 -5.09 -8.67
C LEU A 94 20.71 -5.49 -8.61
N PHE A 95 21.62 -4.53 -8.75
CA PHE A 95 23.05 -4.80 -8.66
C PHE A 95 23.48 -5.23 -7.25
N LYS A 96 22.92 -4.64 -6.19
CA LYS A 96 23.19 -5.05 -4.80
C LYS A 96 22.65 -6.46 -4.53
N VAL A 97 21.44 -6.77 -4.98
CA VAL A 97 20.84 -8.11 -4.89
C VAL A 97 21.70 -9.15 -5.61
N ALA A 98 22.14 -8.84 -6.83
CA ALA A 98 23.05 -9.73 -7.57
C ALA A 98 24.46 -9.82 -6.94
N ALA A 99 24.89 -8.83 -6.16
CA ALA A 99 26.11 -8.90 -5.36
C ALA A 99 25.96 -9.88 -4.19
N LEU A 100 24.90 -9.73 -3.39
CA LEU A 100 24.56 -10.58 -2.24
C LEU A 100 24.37 -12.04 -2.64
N CYS A 101 23.53 -12.31 -3.64
CA CYS A 101 23.09 -13.67 -3.94
C CYS A 101 24.05 -14.48 -4.84
N ARG A 102 25.24 -13.97 -5.19
CA ARG A 102 26.22 -14.74 -6.00
C ARG A 102 27.15 -15.54 -5.11
N GLY A 103 27.18 -16.85 -5.33
CA GLY A 103 27.98 -17.80 -4.57
C GLY A 103 27.07 -18.60 -3.65
N ASP A 104 27.46 -18.70 -2.39
CA ASP A 104 26.70 -19.36 -1.32
C ASP A 104 26.33 -18.30 -0.26
N PRO A 105 25.16 -17.63 -0.39
CA PRO A 105 24.76 -16.54 0.49
C PRO A 105 24.21 -17.05 1.83
N SER A 106 24.47 -16.32 2.91
CA SER A 106 23.88 -16.61 4.22
C SER A 106 22.37 -16.30 4.24
N ALA A 107 21.65 -16.80 5.26
CA ALA A 107 20.25 -16.43 5.46
C ALA A 107 20.06 -14.91 5.63
N GLU A 108 21.02 -14.23 6.26
CA GLU A 108 21.02 -12.76 6.40
C GLU A 108 21.19 -12.06 5.04
N ASP A 109 22.08 -12.55 4.17
CA ASP A 109 22.26 -12.03 2.81
C ASP A 109 20.98 -12.18 1.97
N VAL A 110 20.26 -13.28 2.11
CA VAL A 110 18.98 -13.53 1.41
C VAL A 110 17.89 -12.59 1.91
N LEU A 111 17.81 -12.34 3.22
CA LEU A 111 16.86 -11.38 3.81
C LEU A 111 17.19 -9.94 3.40
N GLU A 112 18.46 -9.55 3.42
CA GLU A 112 18.90 -8.21 2.99
C GLU A 112 18.74 -8.01 1.47
N ALA A 113 18.87 -9.06 0.66
CA ALA A 113 18.54 -9.04 -0.76
C ALA A 113 17.03 -8.85 -0.98
N LEU A 114 16.19 -9.54 -0.22
CA LEU A 114 14.73 -9.40 -0.31
C LEU A 114 14.28 -8.01 0.13
N ARG A 115 14.82 -7.49 1.24
CA ARG A 115 14.63 -6.10 1.68
C ARG A 115 15.07 -5.10 0.62
N THR A 116 16.22 -5.33 -0.03
CA THR A 116 16.72 -4.48 -1.11
C THR A 116 15.79 -4.49 -2.33
N CYS A 117 15.18 -5.63 -2.66
CA CYS A 117 14.15 -5.68 -3.70
C CYS A 117 12.90 -4.88 -3.30
N ASP A 118 12.40 -5.07 -2.08
CA ASP A 118 11.24 -4.32 -1.57
C ASP A 118 11.48 -2.81 -1.55
N MET A 119 12.66 -2.35 -1.14
CA MET A 119 13.04 -0.93 -1.28
C MET A 119 12.99 -0.45 -2.74
N GLY A 120 13.46 -1.28 -3.67
CA GLY A 120 13.43 -0.99 -5.11
C GLY A 120 12.02 -0.97 -5.72
N LEU A 121 11.06 -1.69 -5.12
CA LEU A 121 9.64 -1.65 -5.46
C LEU A 121 8.92 -0.43 -4.83
N LEU A 122 9.26 -0.09 -3.58
CA LEU A 122 8.67 1.04 -2.84
C LEU A 122 9.12 2.41 -3.38
N MET A 123 10.42 2.58 -3.63
CA MET A 123 11.02 3.86 -3.99
C MET A 123 11.37 3.98 -5.47
N GLY A 124 11.68 2.85 -6.11
CA GLY A 124 12.13 2.82 -7.48
C GLY A 124 10.99 2.88 -8.51
N ALA A 125 11.27 2.43 -9.73
CA ALA A 125 10.30 2.32 -10.82
C ALA A 125 10.62 1.09 -11.68
N ALA A 126 9.59 0.51 -12.31
CA ALA A 126 9.69 -0.69 -13.13
C ALA A 126 10.89 -0.68 -14.10
N ILE A 127 11.68 -1.75 -14.05
CA ILE A 127 12.79 -2.04 -14.98
C ILE A 127 12.69 -3.50 -15.41
N MET A 128 12.99 -3.77 -16.70
CA MET A 128 13.06 -5.12 -17.28
C MET A 128 11.85 -6.00 -16.88
N GLU A 129 10.63 -5.54 -17.20
CA GLU A 129 9.38 -6.28 -16.94
C GLU A 129 9.23 -6.70 -15.47
N ASP A 130 9.46 -5.75 -14.56
CA ASP A 130 9.38 -5.90 -13.11
C ASP A 130 10.26 -7.02 -12.54
N ILE A 131 11.51 -7.11 -13.04
CA ILE A 131 12.50 -8.11 -12.65
C ILE A 131 12.70 -8.24 -11.11
N LEU A 132 12.58 -7.14 -10.36
CA LEU A 132 12.66 -7.18 -8.89
C LEU A 132 11.52 -8.00 -8.28
N GLN A 133 10.31 -7.93 -8.85
CA GLN A 133 9.16 -8.74 -8.43
C GLN A 133 9.38 -10.22 -8.72
N VAL A 134 10.05 -10.55 -9.82
CA VAL A 134 10.44 -11.93 -10.17
C VAL A 134 11.49 -12.46 -9.19
N ILE A 135 12.54 -11.67 -8.90
CA ILE A 135 13.60 -12.05 -7.96
C ILE A 135 13.06 -12.19 -6.53
N VAL A 136 12.12 -11.34 -6.10
CA VAL A 136 11.41 -11.49 -4.82
C VAL A 136 10.77 -12.87 -4.69
N ARG A 137 10.07 -13.37 -5.72
CA ARG A 137 9.45 -14.72 -5.67
C ARG A 137 10.48 -15.82 -5.48
N ILE A 138 11.66 -15.69 -6.11
CA ILE A 138 12.79 -16.61 -5.95
C ILE A 138 13.31 -16.57 -4.51
N LEU A 139 13.58 -15.36 -3.98
CA LEU A 139 14.09 -15.16 -2.62
C LEU A 139 13.12 -15.63 -1.54
N GLN A 140 11.81 -15.33 -1.68
CA GLN A 140 10.76 -15.87 -0.80
C GLN A 140 10.72 -17.39 -0.82
N GLY A 141 11.00 -18.01 -1.98
CA GLY A 141 11.11 -19.47 -2.11
C GLY A 141 12.24 -20.07 -1.28
N GLU A 142 13.37 -19.39 -1.15
CA GLU A 142 14.48 -19.83 -0.30
C GLU A 142 14.23 -19.53 1.20
N VAL A 143 13.70 -18.34 1.55
CA VAL A 143 13.32 -18.01 2.94
C VAL A 143 12.27 -18.98 3.52
N ARG A 144 11.34 -19.47 2.68
CA ARG A 144 10.35 -20.50 3.06
C ARG A 144 10.93 -21.90 3.24
N LYS A 145 12.17 -22.17 2.81
CA LYS A 145 12.84 -23.45 3.09
C LYS A 145 13.47 -23.44 4.47
N SER A 146 14.22 -22.39 4.80
CA SER A 146 14.88 -22.27 6.11
C SER A 146 13.87 -22.21 7.27
N THR A 147 12.80 -21.42 7.12
CA THR A 147 11.77 -21.28 8.18
C THR A 147 10.94 -22.54 8.43
N LYS A 148 10.90 -23.51 7.50
CA LYS A 148 10.18 -24.79 7.70
C LYS A 148 10.87 -25.74 8.67
N GLU A 149 12.12 -25.47 9.05
CA GLU A 149 12.87 -26.29 10.00
C GLU A 149 12.67 -25.82 11.46
N GLU A 150 12.09 -24.64 11.71
CA GLU A 150 12.03 -24.00 13.03
C GLU A 150 10.63 -23.88 13.65
N ASP A 151 9.56 -23.70 12.86
CA ASP A 151 8.25 -23.27 13.40
C ASP A 151 7.33 -24.46 13.79
N SER A 152 7.13 -24.64 15.10
CA SER A 152 6.14 -25.59 15.65
C SER A 152 5.39 -25.09 16.90
N GLU A 153 5.11 -23.78 16.99
CA GLU A 153 4.18 -23.22 17.98
C GLU A 153 2.98 -22.52 17.34
N HIS A 154 1.78 -22.79 17.86
CA HIS A 154 0.54 -22.13 17.43
C HIS A 154 0.31 -20.83 18.23
N PRO A 155 0.10 -19.67 17.58
CA PRO A 155 -0.21 -18.44 18.30
C PRO A 155 -1.50 -18.56 19.12
N GLN A 156 -1.46 -18.17 20.39
CA GLN A 156 -2.66 -18.05 21.21
C GLN A 156 -3.56 -16.94 20.66
N ARG A 157 -4.88 -17.18 20.60
CA ARG A 157 -5.86 -16.15 20.23
C ARG A 157 -5.92 -15.08 21.30
N ILE A 158 -5.29 -13.93 21.04
CA ILE A 158 -5.41 -12.75 21.90
C ILE A 158 -6.81 -12.17 21.75
N LYS A 159 -7.53 -12.08 22.87
CA LYS A 159 -8.81 -11.38 22.95
C LYS A 159 -8.50 -9.88 23.09
N MET A 160 -8.55 -9.16 21.98
CA MET A 160 -8.47 -7.69 22.01
C MET A 160 -9.77 -7.14 22.62
N GLU A 161 -9.67 -6.08 23.42
CA GLU A 161 -10.85 -5.38 23.95
C GLU A 161 -11.59 -4.73 22.77
N CYS A 162 -12.82 -5.17 22.50
CA CYS A 162 -13.68 -4.49 21.55
C CYS A 162 -14.05 -3.11 22.12
N PRO A 163 -13.70 -2.00 21.47
CA PRO A 163 -14.18 -0.68 21.88
C PRO A 163 -15.70 -0.62 21.79
N HIS A 164 -16.30 0.34 22.49
CA HIS A 164 -17.74 0.57 22.41
C HIS A 164 -18.18 0.77 20.94
N VAL A 165 -19.06 -0.13 20.48
CA VAL A 165 -19.70 -0.04 19.16
C VAL A 165 -20.82 1.01 19.27
N PRO A 166 -20.76 2.13 18.55
CA PRO A 166 -21.80 3.16 18.63
C PRO A 166 -23.12 2.62 18.05
N VAL A 167 -24.22 2.93 18.74
CA VAL A 167 -25.57 2.66 18.23
C VAL A 167 -25.90 3.73 17.19
N ILE A 168 -25.89 3.32 15.92
CA ILE A 168 -26.25 4.17 14.78
C ILE A 168 -27.75 4.46 14.84
N ARG A 169 -28.14 5.73 14.63
CA ARG A 169 -29.56 6.12 14.52
C ARG A 169 -30.00 6.08 13.07
N GLU A 170 -31.24 5.68 12.83
CA GLU A 170 -31.78 5.50 11.47
C GLU A 170 -31.75 6.80 10.66
N GLU A 171 -31.98 7.95 11.30
CA GLU A 171 -32.01 9.26 10.65
C GLU A 171 -30.68 9.71 10.03
N VAL A 172 -29.55 9.14 10.52
CA VAL A 172 -28.19 9.42 10.04
C VAL A 172 -27.51 8.18 9.46
N ALA A 173 -28.21 7.06 9.34
CA ALA A 173 -27.63 5.83 8.81
C ALA A 173 -27.29 5.95 7.32
N ILE A 174 -26.10 5.50 6.92
CA ILE A 174 -25.79 5.32 5.49
C ILE A 174 -26.67 4.19 4.93
N PRO A 175 -27.42 4.41 3.83
CA PRO A 175 -28.32 3.40 3.28
C PRO A 175 -27.55 2.14 2.87
N ARG A 176 -28.18 0.98 3.08
CA ARG A 176 -27.66 -0.35 2.70
C ARG A 176 -28.51 -0.90 1.55
N VAL A 177 -27.88 -1.34 0.47
CA VAL A 177 -28.56 -1.96 -0.68
C VAL A 177 -27.79 -3.18 -1.16
N LYS A 178 -28.48 -4.32 -1.20
CA LYS A 178 -27.94 -5.58 -1.71
C LYS A 178 -27.91 -5.59 -3.24
N ARG A 179 -26.71 -5.72 -3.81
CA ARG A 179 -26.44 -5.84 -5.27
C ARG A 179 -27.34 -4.97 -6.17
N PRO A 180 -27.35 -3.63 -6.02
CA PRO A 180 -28.06 -2.77 -6.97
C PRO A 180 -27.52 -2.96 -8.39
N SER A 181 -28.38 -2.80 -9.40
CA SER A 181 -27.94 -2.76 -10.80
C SER A 181 -27.00 -1.57 -11.03
N LEU A 182 -26.11 -1.67 -12.03
CA LEU A 182 -25.22 -0.58 -12.42
C LEU A 182 -26.00 0.72 -12.71
N GLU A 183 -27.15 0.63 -13.38
CA GLU A 183 -28.04 1.76 -13.66
C GLU A 183 -28.62 2.40 -12.38
N SER A 184 -29.09 1.58 -11.44
CA SER A 184 -29.64 2.06 -10.16
C SER A 184 -28.56 2.70 -9.30
N PHE A 185 -27.37 2.08 -9.21
CA PHE A 185 -26.21 2.65 -8.54
C PHE A 185 -25.81 3.99 -9.16
N ASN A 186 -25.70 4.03 -10.50
CA ASN A 186 -25.30 5.22 -11.24
C ASN A 186 -26.28 6.39 -10.99
N THR A 187 -27.57 6.14 -11.19
CA THR A 187 -28.62 7.17 -11.16
C THR A 187 -28.92 7.67 -9.74
N ASN A 188 -28.94 6.77 -8.76
CA ASN A 188 -29.39 7.10 -7.40
C ASN A 188 -28.26 7.48 -6.44
N TYR A 189 -27.01 7.07 -6.72
CA TYR A 189 -25.89 7.22 -5.78
C TYR A 189 -24.64 7.86 -6.41
N LEU A 190 -24.18 7.39 -7.58
CA LEU A 190 -22.96 7.91 -8.21
C LEU A 190 -23.16 9.35 -8.72
N LEU A 191 -24.14 9.60 -9.58
CA LEU A 191 -24.42 10.93 -10.14
C LEU A 191 -24.88 11.93 -9.07
N PRO A 192 -25.73 11.57 -8.08
CA PRO A 192 -26.13 12.48 -7.01
C PRO A 192 -25.10 12.60 -5.86
N LEU A 193 -23.94 11.94 -5.98
CA LEU A 193 -22.88 11.90 -4.96
C LEU A 193 -23.38 11.50 -3.55
N LYS A 194 -24.21 10.46 -3.45
CA LYS A 194 -24.74 9.95 -2.18
C LYS A 194 -23.97 8.72 -1.70
N PRO A 195 -23.49 8.68 -0.45
CA PRO A 195 -22.89 7.48 0.12
C PRO A 195 -23.85 6.28 0.13
N LEU A 196 -23.29 5.08 -0.02
CA LEU A 196 -24.05 3.83 -0.03
C LEU A 196 -23.21 2.66 0.49
N ILE A 197 -23.80 1.79 1.28
CA ILE A 197 -23.25 0.47 1.57
C ILE A 197 -23.83 -0.54 0.58
N LEU A 198 -22.95 -1.17 -0.18
CA LEU A 198 -23.23 -2.22 -1.15
C LEU A 198 -23.06 -3.57 -0.46
N GLU A 199 -24.15 -4.32 -0.34
CA GLU A 199 -24.12 -5.64 0.30
C GLU A 199 -24.04 -6.77 -0.74
N GLY A 200 -23.26 -7.80 -0.41
CA GLY A 200 -23.13 -9.03 -1.19
C GLY A 200 -22.36 -8.91 -2.51
N THR A 201 -21.78 -7.75 -2.81
CA THR A 201 -21.12 -7.49 -4.10
C THR A 201 -19.77 -8.21 -4.24
N ILE A 202 -19.04 -8.37 -3.13
CA ILE A 202 -17.73 -9.05 -3.09
C ILE A 202 -17.78 -10.51 -2.60
N GLU A 203 -18.97 -11.08 -2.42
CA GLU A 203 -19.19 -12.49 -2.02
C GLU A 203 -18.46 -13.52 -2.89
N HIS A 204 -17.99 -13.16 -4.08
CA HIS A 204 -17.25 -14.03 -5.00
C HIS A 204 -15.73 -13.98 -4.85
N TRP A 205 -15.18 -13.07 -4.03
CA TRP A 205 -13.73 -12.92 -3.87
C TRP A 205 -13.07 -14.17 -3.26
N PRO A 206 -11.91 -14.64 -3.76
CA PRO A 206 -11.13 -15.70 -3.12
C PRO A 206 -10.77 -15.36 -1.66
N ALA A 207 -10.55 -14.08 -1.33
CA ALA A 207 -10.34 -13.61 0.04
C ALA A 207 -11.42 -14.07 1.03
N LEU A 208 -12.69 -14.17 0.60
CA LEU A 208 -13.80 -14.53 1.49
C LEU A 208 -14.12 -16.04 1.50
N ASN A 209 -13.72 -16.78 0.46
CA ASN A 209 -14.22 -18.14 0.20
C ASN A 209 -13.15 -19.22 0.06
N GLN A 210 -11.96 -18.86 -0.43
CA GLN A 210 -10.93 -19.81 -0.84
C GLN A 210 -9.68 -19.72 0.04
N HIS A 211 -9.27 -18.49 0.37
CA HIS A 211 -8.11 -18.23 1.21
C HIS A 211 -8.52 -17.85 2.63
N PRO A 212 -7.71 -18.21 3.65
CA PRO A 212 -8.09 -18.08 5.04
C PRO A 212 -7.90 -16.66 5.57
N TRP A 213 -8.51 -15.63 4.95
CA TRP A 213 -8.48 -14.26 5.49
C TRP A 213 -9.23 -14.14 6.83
N ARG A 214 -10.03 -15.15 7.20
CA ARG A 214 -10.51 -15.37 8.58
C ARG A 214 -9.38 -15.54 9.60
N PHE A 215 -8.23 -16.03 9.14
CA PHE A 215 -6.98 -16.19 9.87
C PHE A 215 -5.93 -15.28 9.21
N VAL A 216 -6.26 -13.97 9.15
CA VAL A 216 -5.49 -12.99 8.35
C VAL A 216 -4.03 -12.91 8.80
N LEU A 217 -3.74 -13.13 10.08
CA LEU A 217 -2.37 -13.06 10.61
C LEU A 217 -1.55 -14.22 10.07
N GLU A 218 -2.03 -15.44 10.22
CA GLU A 218 -1.41 -16.67 9.74
C GLU A 218 -1.24 -16.63 8.21
N TYR A 219 -2.27 -16.17 7.50
CA TYR A 219 -2.21 -15.98 6.05
C TYR A 219 -1.15 -14.96 5.64
N LEU A 220 -1.17 -13.74 6.21
CA LEU A 220 -0.18 -12.70 5.91
C LEU A 220 1.25 -13.12 6.27
N ARG A 221 1.47 -13.80 7.40
CA ARG A 221 2.81 -14.35 7.74
C ARG A 221 3.28 -15.33 6.65
N SER A 222 2.39 -16.20 6.16
CA SER A 222 2.74 -17.20 5.13
C SER A 222 3.01 -16.60 3.73
N VAL A 223 2.24 -15.61 3.29
CA VAL A 223 2.36 -15.02 1.94
C VAL A 223 3.29 -13.81 1.88
N ALA A 224 3.32 -13.02 2.95
CA ALA A 224 3.91 -11.70 3.00
C ALA A 224 4.89 -11.48 4.16
N GLY A 225 5.08 -12.45 5.08
CA GLY A 225 5.75 -12.23 6.37
C GLY A 225 7.12 -11.56 6.32
N CYS A 226 7.97 -11.94 5.35
CA CYS A 226 9.29 -11.34 5.15
C CYS A 226 9.31 -10.02 4.36
N ARG A 227 8.17 -9.60 3.78
CA ARG A 227 8.09 -8.43 2.90
C ARG A 227 8.16 -7.14 3.71
N THR A 228 9.00 -6.20 3.28
CA THR A 228 9.17 -4.90 3.93
C THR A 228 8.05 -3.95 3.53
N VAL A 229 7.37 -3.35 4.50
CA VAL A 229 6.20 -2.47 4.31
C VAL A 229 6.35 -1.18 5.12
N PRO A 230 5.80 -0.04 4.63
CA PRO A 230 5.72 1.18 5.41
C PRO A 230 4.67 1.07 6.51
N VAL A 231 5.02 1.55 7.71
CA VAL A 231 4.18 1.55 8.90
C VAL A 231 4.20 2.95 9.50
N GLU A 232 3.02 3.56 9.64
CA GLU A 232 2.80 4.76 10.44
C GLU A 232 2.86 4.39 11.93
N VAL A 233 3.55 5.17 12.75
CA VAL A 233 3.69 4.96 14.20
C VAL A 233 3.29 6.24 14.92
N GLY A 234 2.29 6.16 15.79
CA GLY A 234 1.67 7.31 16.47
C GLY A 234 0.14 7.29 16.38
N SER A 235 -0.53 8.07 17.23
CA SER A 235 -1.99 8.13 17.29
C SER A 235 -2.62 8.76 16.04
N ARG A 236 -2.10 9.90 15.59
CA ARG A 236 -2.53 10.57 14.36
C ARG A 236 -1.36 11.19 13.61
N TYR A 237 -1.43 11.26 12.28
CA TYR A 237 -0.41 11.94 11.45
C TYR A 237 -0.36 13.47 11.62
N THR A 238 -1.31 14.02 12.37
CA THR A 238 -1.33 15.42 12.82
C THR A 238 -0.53 15.65 14.11
N ASP A 239 -0.14 14.58 14.82
CA ASP A 239 0.51 14.66 16.12
C ASP A 239 2.04 14.75 15.95
N GLU A 240 2.72 15.57 16.75
CA GLU A 240 4.18 15.75 16.68
C GLU A 240 4.97 14.45 16.93
N GLY A 241 4.35 13.47 17.61
CA GLY A 241 4.93 12.14 17.86
C GLY A 241 4.74 11.13 16.72
N TRP A 242 4.12 11.51 15.60
CA TRP A 242 3.93 10.60 14.46
C TRP A 242 5.20 10.48 13.62
N SER A 243 5.45 9.27 13.14
CA SER A 243 6.54 8.96 12.23
C SER A 243 6.15 7.82 11.28
N GLN A 244 6.94 7.63 10.23
CA GLN A 244 6.89 6.42 9.40
C GLN A 244 8.17 5.63 9.59
N THR A 245 8.02 4.31 9.64
CA THR A 245 9.13 3.35 9.69
C THR A 245 8.90 2.23 8.67
N LEU A 246 9.95 1.46 8.39
CA LEU A 246 9.93 0.31 7.50
C LEU A 246 10.21 -0.95 8.31
N LEU A 247 9.25 -1.88 8.28
CA LEU A 247 9.30 -3.16 8.99
C LEU A 247 8.87 -4.27 8.04
N THR A 248 9.29 -5.50 8.32
CA THR A 248 8.65 -6.67 7.70
C THR A 248 7.22 -6.84 8.22
N VAL A 249 6.36 -7.51 7.44
CA VAL A 249 5.00 -7.85 7.89
C VAL A 249 5.01 -8.68 9.19
N ASN A 250 6.00 -9.57 9.36
CA ASN A 250 6.18 -10.33 10.60
C ASN A 250 6.49 -9.42 11.80
N GLU A 251 7.47 -8.52 11.68
CA GLU A 251 7.80 -7.54 12.74
C GLU A 251 6.61 -6.63 13.05
N PHE A 252 5.87 -6.17 12.03
CA PHE A 252 4.66 -5.38 12.24
C PHE A 252 3.60 -6.14 13.05
N ILE A 253 3.32 -7.41 12.69
CA ILE A 253 2.36 -8.25 13.41
C ILE A 253 2.84 -8.50 14.85
N ASP A 254 4.09 -8.89 15.05
CA ASP A 254 4.60 -9.21 16.38
C ASP A 254 4.65 -8.00 17.30
N ARG A 255 5.02 -6.83 16.78
CA ARG A 255 5.20 -5.60 17.56
C ARG A 255 3.91 -4.84 17.83
N TYR A 256 3.06 -4.65 16.82
CA TYR A 256 1.89 -3.76 16.92
C TYR A 256 0.55 -4.48 16.99
N ILE A 257 0.47 -5.75 16.57
CA ILE A 257 -0.77 -6.55 16.63
C ILE A 257 -0.77 -7.47 17.84
N LEU A 258 0.28 -8.27 18.00
CA LEU A 258 0.42 -9.23 19.09
C LEU A 258 1.10 -8.64 20.34
N ASN A 259 1.70 -7.44 20.20
CA ASN A 259 2.38 -6.71 21.27
C ASN A 259 3.41 -7.55 22.06
N LYS A 260 4.18 -8.40 21.37
CA LYS A 260 5.21 -9.26 21.98
C LYS A 260 6.28 -8.44 22.72
N ASP A 261 6.59 -7.26 22.20
CA ASP A 261 7.63 -6.36 22.71
C ASP A 261 7.15 -5.45 23.87
N GLY A 262 5.86 -5.47 24.21
CA GLY A 262 5.28 -4.55 25.21
C GLY A 262 5.35 -3.06 24.81
N VAL A 263 5.43 -2.76 23.51
CA VAL A 263 5.66 -1.41 22.97
C VAL A 263 4.45 -0.52 23.23
N LYS A 264 4.70 0.63 23.87
CA LYS A 264 3.69 1.68 24.04
C LYS A 264 3.59 2.51 22.75
N GLY A 265 2.56 2.24 21.95
CA GLY A 265 2.24 2.99 20.74
C GLY A 265 1.28 2.22 19.86
N SER A 266 0.67 2.91 18.90
CA SER A 266 -0.09 2.25 17.81
C SER A 266 0.73 2.31 16.53
N GLY A 267 0.67 1.22 15.76
CA GLY A 267 1.29 1.11 14.44
C GLY A 267 0.22 0.80 13.39
N TYR A 268 0.30 1.42 12.22
CA TYR A 268 -0.68 1.27 11.15
C TYR A 268 -0.04 1.19 9.77
N LEU A 269 -0.22 0.07 9.07
CA LEU A 269 0.07 -0.08 7.65
C LEU A 269 -1.05 0.60 6.87
N ALA A 270 -0.89 1.90 6.66
CA ALA A 270 -1.88 2.78 6.03
C ALA A 270 -1.55 3.04 4.56
N GLN A 271 -2.59 3.16 3.72
CA GLN A 271 -2.50 3.73 2.37
C GLN A 271 -1.39 3.12 1.48
N HIS A 272 -1.12 1.83 1.62
CA HIS A 272 -0.03 1.17 0.90
C HIS A 272 -0.57 0.36 -0.29
N GLN A 273 0.12 0.42 -1.43
CA GLN A 273 -0.15 -0.39 -2.63
C GLN A 273 0.39 -1.83 -2.47
N LEU A 274 0.01 -2.46 -1.35
CA LEU A 274 0.46 -3.78 -0.93
C LEU A 274 0.17 -4.87 -1.99
N PHE A 275 -0.88 -4.71 -2.78
CA PHE A 275 -1.29 -5.65 -3.81
C PHE A 275 -0.35 -5.65 -5.03
N ASP A 276 0.24 -4.50 -5.36
CA ASP A 276 1.22 -4.41 -6.44
C ASP A 276 2.57 -4.99 -5.99
N GLN A 277 2.95 -4.74 -4.73
CA GLN A 277 4.11 -5.36 -4.10
C GLN A 277 3.93 -6.89 -3.89
N ILE A 278 2.72 -7.38 -3.64
CA ILE A 278 2.41 -8.77 -3.29
C ILE A 278 1.29 -9.32 -4.17
N PRO A 279 1.62 -9.81 -5.38
CA PRO A 279 0.66 -10.33 -6.35
C PRO A 279 -0.21 -11.49 -5.84
N GLU A 280 0.28 -12.28 -4.88
CA GLU A 280 -0.48 -13.31 -4.19
C GLU A 280 -1.71 -12.73 -3.47
N LEU A 281 -1.60 -11.55 -2.85
CA LEU A 281 -2.74 -10.86 -2.26
C LEU A 281 -3.63 -10.19 -3.32
N LYS A 282 -3.06 -9.76 -4.45
CA LYS A 282 -3.81 -9.19 -5.58
C LYS A 282 -4.70 -10.23 -6.26
N ALA A 283 -4.27 -11.50 -6.27
CA ALA A 283 -5.06 -12.62 -6.77
C ALA A 283 -6.38 -12.84 -6.00
N ASP A 284 -6.49 -12.33 -4.77
CA ASP A 284 -7.60 -12.60 -3.85
C ASP A 284 -8.77 -11.61 -3.93
N ILE A 285 -8.57 -10.49 -4.63
CA ILE A 285 -9.49 -9.37 -4.71
C ILE A 285 -9.74 -8.97 -6.17
N ARG A 286 -10.90 -8.38 -6.46
CA ARG A 286 -11.21 -7.80 -7.79
C ARG A 286 -11.82 -6.42 -7.63
N PRO A 287 -11.54 -5.45 -8.52
CA PRO A 287 -12.29 -4.19 -8.54
C PRO A 287 -13.80 -4.48 -8.59
N PRO A 288 -14.64 -3.83 -7.78
CA PRO A 288 -16.09 -4.00 -7.86
C PRO A 288 -16.61 -3.51 -9.22
N ASP A 289 -17.52 -4.26 -9.85
CA ASP A 289 -18.07 -3.97 -11.20
C ASP A 289 -18.50 -2.51 -11.38
N TYR A 290 -19.03 -1.87 -10.35
CA TYR A 290 -19.43 -0.46 -10.34
C TYR A 290 -18.32 0.54 -10.72
N CYS A 291 -17.05 0.15 -10.61
CA CYS A 291 -15.92 0.98 -11.06
C CYS A 291 -15.89 1.14 -12.60
N CYS A 292 -16.53 0.24 -13.36
CA CYS A 292 -16.66 0.38 -14.83
C CYS A 292 -17.57 1.54 -15.27
N LEU A 293 -18.29 2.17 -14.32
CA LEU A 293 -19.01 3.42 -14.55
C LEU A 293 -18.08 4.65 -14.54
N GLY A 294 -16.78 4.42 -14.32
CA GLY A 294 -15.73 5.42 -14.42
C GLY A 294 -15.40 5.80 -15.85
N GLU A 295 -14.56 6.83 -15.99
CA GLU A 295 -14.05 7.30 -17.28
C GLU A 295 -12.53 7.10 -17.43
N GLY A 296 -11.88 6.51 -16.42
CA GLY A 296 -10.50 6.02 -16.50
C GLY A 296 -10.45 4.51 -16.71
N ASP A 297 -9.30 4.01 -17.18
CA ASP A 297 -9.10 2.57 -17.43
C ASP A 297 -9.02 1.78 -16.11
N GLU A 298 -9.19 0.45 -16.17
CA GLU A 298 -9.05 -0.40 -14.96
C GLU A 298 -7.64 -0.29 -14.35
N GLU A 299 -6.63 -0.01 -15.17
CA GLU A 299 -5.24 0.25 -14.76
C GLU A 299 -5.08 1.55 -13.95
N ASP A 300 -5.98 2.54 -14.10
CA ASP A 300 -5.97 3.78 -13.31
C ASP A 300 -6.53 3.60 -11.88
N ILE A 301 -7.09 2.43 -11.56
CA ILE A 301 -7.70 2.15 -10.26
C ILE A 301 -6.61 1.92 -9.21
N THR A 302 -6.42 2.90 -8.33
CA THR A 302 -5.43 2.77 -7.26
C THR A 302 -5.98 1.87 -6.14
N VAL A 303 -5.34 0.72 -5.92
CA VAL A 303 -5.74 -0.26 -4.90
C VAL A 303 -4.82 -0.16 -3.67
N ASN A 304 -5.38 0.22 -2.53
CA ASN A 304 -4.62 0.36 -1.28
C ASN A 304 -5.11 -0.59 -0.19
N ALA A 305 -4.15 -1.17 0.55
CA ALA A 305 -4.37 -1.92 1.77
C ALA A 305 -4.30 -1.02 3.01
N TRP A 306 -4.95 -1.47 4.08
CA TRP A 306 -5.12 -0.75 5.35
C TRP A 306 -5.08 -1.76 6.51
N PHE A 307 -3.92 -2.06 7.08
CA PHE A 307 -3.72 -3.12 8.10
C PHE A 307 -3.24 -2.55 9.45
N GLY A 308 -3.87 -2.95 10.57
CA GLY A 308 -3.73 -2.31 11.88
C GLY A 308 -4.35 -3.07 13.04
N PRO A 309 -3.97 -2.75 14.29
CA PRO A 309 -4.45 -3.46 15.48
C PRO A 309 -5.96 -3.32 15.73
N GLY A 310 -6.65 -2.33 15.16
CA GLY A 310 -8.11 -2.21 15.23
C GLY A 310 -8.79 -2.53 13.89
N GLY A 311 -9.89 -3.33 13.83
CA GLY A 311 -11.03 -3.50 12.82
C GLY A 311 -10.95 -4.35 11.51
N THR A 312 -10.83 -5.69 11.56
CA THR A 312 -10.36 -6.69 10.52
C THR A 312 -10.98 -6.63 9.11
N VAL A 313 -10.44 -7.37 8.09
CA VAL A 313 -11.26 -7.65 6.87
C VAL A 313 -12.49 -8.45 7.28
N VAL A 314 -12.25 -9.26 8.31
CA VAL A 314 -13.18 -9.98 9.18
C VAL A 314 -13.38 -9.21 10.49
N GLY A 315 -13.65 -7.90 10.41
CA GLY A 315 -13.98 -7.09 11.57
C GLY A 315 -14.63 -5.77 11.19
N SER A 316 -15.17 -5.10 12.20
CA SER A 316 -16.08 -3.97 12.02
C SER A 316 -15.39 -2.62 12.16
N LYS A 317 -15.96 -1.60 11.50
CA LYS A 317 -15.46 -0.21 11.52
C LYS A 317 -16.60 0.78 11.64
N TYR A 318 -16.49 1.68 12.61
CA TYR A 318 -17.33 2.87 12.67
C TYR A 318 -16.83 3.90 11.66
N ILE A 319 -17.73 4.44 10.82
CA ILE A 319 -17.43 5.45 9.81
C ILE A 319 -18.43 6.59 9.95
N ARG A 320 -17.94 7.83 9.85
CA ARG A 320 -18.78 9.04 9.74
C ARG A 320 -18.38 9.85 8.50
N LEU A 321 -19.36 10.22 7.69
CA LEU A 321 -19.20 10.95 6.44
C LEU A 321 -19.88 12.32 6.53
N TYR A 322 -19.22 13.35 5.99
CA TYR A 322 -19.77 14.71 5.87
C TYR A 322 -19.70 15.19 4.42
N SER A 323 -20.69 15.97 4.00
CA SER A 323 -20.77 16.52 2.65
C SER A 323 -19.59 17.45 2.36
N PRO A 324 -19.06 17.51 1.12
CA PRO A 324 -18.13 18.56 0.71
C PRO A 324 -18.72 19.98 0.87
N GLU A 325 -20.04 20.13 0.87
CA GLU A 325 -20.74 21.42 1.07
C GLU A 325 -20.57 21.97 2.49
N ASP A 326 -20.37 21.10 3.49
CA ASP A 326 -20.20 21.49 4.89
C ASP A 326 -18.76 21.82 5.29
N THR A 327 -17.82 21.85 4.34
CA THR A 327 -16.37 21.98 4.57
C THR A 327 -15.98 23.11 5.53
N ASP A 328 -16.66 24.26 5.45
CA ASP A 328 -16.36 25.42 6.30
C ASP A 328 -16.63 25.16 7.80
N LYS A 329 -17.50 24.19 8.11
CA LYS A 329 -17.80 23.72 9.48
C LYS A 329 -16.82 22.66 9.99
N LEU A 330 -15.93 22.16 9.13
CA LEU A 330 -15.03 21.03 9.42
C LEU A 330 -13.59 21.47 9.69
N TYR A 331 -13.34 22.78 9.74
CA TYR A 331 -12.07 23.41 10.12
C TYR A 331 -10.82 22.73 9.53
N PRO A 332 -10.63 22.71 8.20
CA PRO A 332 -9.43 22.15 7.59
C PRO A 332 -8.15 22.80 8.13
N HIS A 333 -7.02 22.10 8.10
CA HIS A 333 -5.73 22.72 8.36
C HIS A 333 -5.40 23.74 7.25
N GLN A 334 -4.66 24.81 7.58
CA GLN A 334 -4.30 25.84 6.60
C GLN A 334 -3.00 25.54 5.83
N SER A 335 -2.24 24.50 6.22
CA SER A 335 -0.99 24.13 5.55
C SER A 335 -1.25 23.40 4.23
N GLN A 336 -0.43 23.65 3.21
CA GLN A 336 -0.63 23.04 1.88
C GLN A 336 -0.61 21.51 1.90
N LEU A 337 0.10 20.88 2.84
CA LEU A 337 0.18 19.42 2.96
C LEU A 337 -1.03 18.80 3.69
N LEU A 338 -1.75 19.57 4.52
CA LEU A 338 -2.84 19.06 5.37
C LEU A 338 -4.20 19.73 5.07
N HIS A 339 -4.32 20.55 4.02
CA HIS A 339 -5.54 21.29 3.66
C HIS A 339 -6.78 20.41 3.40
N ASN A 340 -6.58 19.11 3.25
CA ASN A 340 -7.59 18.08 3.09
C ASN A 340 -7.89 17.32 4.40
N THR A 341 -7.29 17.72 5.52
CA THR A 341 -7.42 17.14 6.85
C THR A 341 -8.13 18.11 7.77
N SER A 342 -9.06 17.61 8.60
CA SER A 342 -9.76 18.42 9.60
C SER A 342 -8.92 18.53 10.87
N GLN A 343 -8.95 19.70 11.51
CA GLN A 343 -8.38 19.89 12.86
C GLN A 343 -9.25 19.26 13.97
N VAL A 344 -10.48 18.84 13.65
CA VAL A 344 -11.49 18.43 14.64
C VAL A 344 -11.36 16.94 14.97
N ASP A 345 -11.35 16.62 16.25
CA ASP A 345 -11.59 15.27 16.76
C ASP A 345 -13.09 14.93 16.66
N VAL A 346 -13.45 13.99 15.79
CA VAL A 346 -14.84 13.71 15.43
C VAL A 346 -15.65 13.04 16.54
N GLU A 347 -14.97 12.34 17.47
CA GLU A 347 -15.63 11.67 18.60
C GLU A 347 -15.53 12.47 19.91
N ASN A 348 -14.57 13.39 20.01
CA ASN A 348 -14.45 14.31 21.15
C ASN A 348 -14.16 15.76 20.68
N PRO A 349 -15.10 16.42 19.98
CA PRO A 349 -14.84 17.73 19.38
C PRO A 349 -14.71 18.82 20.45
N ASP A 350 -13.65 19.61 20.34
CA ASP A 350 -13.49 20.87 21.09
C ASP A 350 -14.53 21.88 20.56
N THR A 351 -15.66 22.00 21.26
CA THR A 351 -16.78 22.87 20.86
C THR A 351 -16.53 24.35 21.13
N GLU A 352 -15.54 24.71 21.95
CA GLU A 352 -15.13 26.10 22.14
C GLU A 352 -14.29 26.58 20.94
N ARG A 353 -13.38 25.74 20.46
CA ARG A 353 -12.52 26.04 19.31
C ARG A 353 -13.19 25.79 17.96
N PHE A 354 -14.11 24.83 17.88
CA PHE A 354 -14.77 24.39 16.63
C PHE A 354 -16.31 24.44 16.70
N PRO A 355 -16.93 25.56 17.08
CA PRO A 355 -18.37 25.65 17.41
C PRO A 355 -19.32 25.28 16.26
N GLU A 356 -18.93 25.48 15.00
CA GLU A 356 -19.79 25.16 13.85
C GLU A 356 -19.81 23.65 13.51
N PHE A 357 -18.84 22.88 14.01
CA PHE A 357 -18.75 21.43 13.74
C PHE A 357 -19.96 20.67 14.28
N ALA A 358 -20.49 21.08 15.43
CA ALA A 358 -21.71 20.51 16.02
C ALA A 358 -22.97 20.73 15.17
N LYS A 359 -22.92 21.62 14.16
CA LYS A 359 -24.01 21.94 13.22
C LYS A 359 -23.76 21.36 11.82
N ALA A 360 -22.70 20.57 11.63
CA ALA A 360 -22.42 19.90 10.38
C ALA A 360 -23.23 18.59 10.31
N PRO A 361 -24.18 18.44 9.37
CA PRO A 361 -24.89 17.19 9.17
C PRO A 361 -23.91 16.11 8.72
N TYR A 362 -24.17 14.88 9.14
CA TYR A 362 -23.36 13.72 8.80
C TYR A 362 -24.22 12.50 8.55
N LEU A 363 -23.63 11.52 7.86
CA LEU A 363 -24.11 10.15 7.83
C LEU A 363 -23.09 9.25 8.54
N GLU A 364 -23.52 8.15 9.11
CA GLU A 364 -22.63 7.19 9.78
C GLU A 364 -23.07 5.74 9.58
N CYS A 365 -22.13 4.83 9.80
CA CYS A 365 -22.38 3.39 9.80
C CYS A 365 -21.38 2.62 10.65
N VAL A 366 -21.73 1.37 10.95
CA VAL A 366 -20.74 0.34 11.26
C VAL A 366 -20.63 -0.57 10.03
N LEU A 367 -19.50 -0.51 9.34
CA LEU A 367 -19.19 -1.35 8.19
C LEU A 367 -18.77 -2.74 8.65
N GLN A 368 -19.35 -3.79 8.06
CA GLN A 368 -19.14 -5.18 8.44
C GLN A 368 -18.30 -5.95 7.40
N PRO A 369 -17.75 -7.13 7.76
CA PRO A 369 -17.08 -8.01 6.81
C PRO A 369 -17.95 -8.36 5.60
N GLY A 370 -17.44 -8.12 4.39
CA GLY A 370 -18.18 -8.35 3.15
C GLY A 370 -19.01 -7.15 2.65
N ASP A 371 -19.16 -6.10 3.45
CA ASP A 371 -19.73 -4.82 3.00
C ASP A 371 -18.72 -4.05 2.13
N VAL A 372 -19.23 -3.28 1.15
CA VAL A 372 -18.44 -2.28 0.43
C VAL A 372 -19.07 -0.89 0.61
N LEU A 373 -18.34 0.06 1.19
CA LEU A 373 -18.79 1.44 1.29
C LEU A 373 -18.37 2.25 0.05
N PHE A 374 -19.34 2.75 -0.70
CA PHE A 374 -19.13 3.83 -1.65
C PHE A 374 -18.98 5.16 -0.90
N ILE A 375 -17.81 5.77 -1.01
CA ILE A 375 -17.54 7.13 -0.54
C ILE A 375 -17.48 8.02 -1.79
N PRO A 376 -18.47 8.92 -2.00
CA PRO A 376 -18.48 9.77 -3.17
C PRO A 376 -17.28 10.71 -3.18
N VAL A 377 -16.92 11.19 -4.38
CA VAL A 377 -15.78 12.08 -4.55
C VAL A 377 -15.86 13.29 -3.61
N GLN A 378 -14.71 13.72 -3.08
CA GLN A 378 -14.58 14.85 -2.15
C GLN A 378 -15.35 14.76 -0.82
N HIS A 379 -16.02 13.65 -0.48
CA HIS A 379 -16.61 13.51 0.86
C HIS A 379 -15.54 13.45 1.94
N TRP A 380 -15.79 14.17 3.04
CA TRP A 380 -15.01 14.06 4.25
C TRP A 380 -15.38 12.75 4.95
N HIS A 381 -14.39 11.94 5.31
CA HIS A 381 -14.62 10.67 5.98
C HIS A 381 -13.75 10.55 7.23
N TYR A 382 -14.40 10.25 8.35
CA TYR A 382 -13.80 9.76 9.58
C TYR A 382 -14.02 8.25 9.66
N VAL A 383 -13.04 7.54 10.19
CA VAL A 383 -13.15 6.11 10.44
C VAL A 383 -12.53 5.80 11.79
N ARG A 384 -13.10 4.86 12.54
CA ARG A 384 -12.46 4.18 13.66
C ARG A 384 -12.73 2.69 13.55
N SER A 385 -11.68 1.92 13.74
CA SER A 385 -11.79 0.48 13.74
C SER A 385 -12.23 -0.09 15.10
N LEU A 386 -12.92 -1.25 15.09
CA LEU A 386 -13.52 -1.84 16.29
C LEU A 386 -12.92 -3.21 16.72
N GLU A 387 -12.18 -3.91 15.87
CA GLU A 387 -11.68 -5.29 16.11
C GLU A 387 -10.18 -5.47 15.72
N LEU A 388 -9.74 -6.09 14.58
CA LEU A 388 -8.31 -6.15 14.15
C LEU A 388 -7.96 -5.88 12.62
N SER A 389 -7.90 -4.63 12.11
CA SER A 389 -8.05 -4.28 10.66
C SER A 389 -7.06 -4.85 9.73
N PHE A 390 -7.59 -5.44 8.65
CA PHE A 390 -7.07 -5.30 7.31
C PHE A 390 -8.24 -4.80 6.43
N SER A 391 -8.01 -4.00 5.39
CA SER A 391 -9.08 -3.52 4.49
C SER A 391 -8.55 -3.08 3.13
N VAL A 392 -9.43 -3.09 2.13
CA VAL A 392 -9.12 -2.77 0.73
C VAL A 392 -9.82 -1.48 0.31
N SER A 393 -9.20 -0.67 -0.53
CA SER A 393 -9.85 0.47 -1.18
C SER A 393 -9.45 0.65 -2.62
N PHE A 394 -10.43 0.88 -3.49
CA PHE A 394 -10.31 1.15 -4.92
C PHE A 394 -10.64 2.63 -5.16
N TRP A 395 -9.72 3.37 -5.77
CA TRP A 395 -9.86 4.80 -6.07
C TRP A 395 -9.88 4.96 -7.58
N TRP A 396 -10.98 5.50 -8.14
CA TRP A 396 -11.28 5.49 -9.57
C TRP A 396 -11.87 6.84 -10.01
N SER A 397 -11.86 7.17 -11.30
CA SER A 397 -12.22 8.51 -11.81
C SER A 397 -13.62 8.59 -12.42
N THR A 398 -14.34 9.70 -12.19
CA THR A 398 -15.56 10.08 -12.93
C THR A 398 -15.49 11.57 -13.29
N ASP A 399 -15.12 11.91 -14.52
CA ASP A 399 -14.72 13.28 -14.87
C ASP A 399 -15.91 14.18 -15.30
N ARG A 400 -17.14 13.63 -15.30
CA ARG A 400 -18.40 14.32 -15.65
C ARG A 400 -18.73 15.57 -14.83
N PHE A 401 -18.03 15.84 -13.74
CA PHE A 401 -18.34 16.97 -12.85
C PHE A 401 -17.77 18.33 -13.29
N CYS A 402 -17.01 18.43 -14.38
CA CYS A 402 -16.33 19.68 -14.76
C CYS A 402 -17.06 20.61 -15.77
N THR A 403 -18.24 20.27 -16.29
CA THR A 403 -18.84 20.97 -17.46
C THR A 403 -19.89 22.04 -17.15
N ARG A 404 -20.01 22.54 -15.91
CA ARG A 404 -20.98 23.61 -15.55
C ARG A 404 -20.39 24.92 -14.98
N SER A 405 -19.08 25.13 -15.05
CA SER A 405 -18.47 26.45 -14.83
C SER A 405 -17.91 27.02 -16.13
N THR A 406 -18.51 28.08 -16.66
CA THR A 406 -18.02 28.82 -17.84
C THR A 406 -16.85 29.74 -17.49
N THR A 407 -15.73 29.17 -17.03
CA THR A 407 -14.41 29.84 -17.05
C THR A 407 -13.30 28.83 -17.31
N LYS A 408 -12.49 29.05 -18.35
CA LYS A 408 -11.32 28.21 -18.65
C LYS A 408 -10.24 28.39 -17.57
N LYS A 409 -10.18 27.45 -16.63
CA LYS A 409 -8.96 27.06 -15.91
C LYS A 409 -8.74 25.57 -16.16
N GLN A 410 -7.48 25.14 -16.28
CA GLN A 410 -7.14 23.73 -16.45
C GLN A 410 -7.67 22.94 -15.24
N SER A 411 -8.55 21.99 -15.50
CA SER A 411 -9.16 21.09 -14.51
C SER A 411 -8.34 19.82 -14.37
N VAL A 412 -8.06 19.41 -13.14
CA VAL A 412 -7.45 18.12 -12.80
C VAL A 412 -8.60 17.14 -12.46
N PRO A 413 -8.61 15.91 -13.02
CA PRO A 413 -9.69 14.95 -12.78
C PRO A 413 -9.73 14.50 -11.31
N VAL A 414 -10.96 14.31 -10.78
CA VAL A 414 -11.18 14.02 -9.34
C VAL A 414 -11.75 12.61 -9.16
N LYS A 415 -11.18 11.83 -8.22
CA LYS A 415 -11.46 10.39 -8.07
C LYS A 415 -12.49 10.05 -6.97
N PRO A 416 -13.71 9.53 -7.25
CA PRO A 416 -14.52 8.79 -6.28
C PRO A 416 -13.85 7.50 -5.74
N ARG A 417 -14.45 6.88 -4.72
CA ARG A 417 -13.84 5.77 -3.98
C ARG A 417 -14.83 4.66 -3.60
N MET A 418 -14.42 3.41 -3.74
CA MET A 418 -15.05 2.26 -3.07
C MET A 418 -14.11 1.70 -2.03
N THR A 419 -14.61 1.47 -0.81
CA THR A 419 -13.75 1.37 0.37
C THR A 419 -14.27 0.39 1.42
N ILE A 420 -13.33 -0.27 2.08
CA ILE A 420 -13.49 -0.93 3.38
C ILE A 420 -12.73 -0.09 4.45
N SER A 421 -12.70 1.24 4.25
CA SER A 421 -11.73 2.29 4.68
C SER A 421 -10.98 2.17 6.03
N ARG A 422 -9.70 2.61 6.07
CA ARG A 422 -8.87 3.31 7.12
C ARG A 422 -9.15 3.11 8.64
N SER A 423 -8.28 3.59 9.51
CA SER A 423 -8.55 3.83 10.94
C SER A 423 -8.04 5.20 11.42
N CYS A 424 -8.88 5.83 12.24
CA CYS A 424 -8.66 6.98 13.15
C CYS A 424 -8.36 8.38 12.56
N HIS A 425 -8.87 8.75 11.38
CA HIS A 425 -8.62 10.10 10.81
C HIS A 425 -9.80 10.70 10.05
N PHE A 426 -10.01 12.02 10.20
CA PHE A 426 -11.05 12.78 9.49
C PHE A 426 -10.46 13.62 8.35
N SER A 427 -10.70 13.18 7.10
CA SER A 427 -10.09 13.79 5.91
C SER A 427 -11.01 13.76 4.68
N ARG A 428 -10.90 14.80 3.86
CA ARG A 428 -11.28 14.83 2.43
C ARG A 428 -10.04 14.42 1.62
N MET A 429 -10.20 14.05 0.35
CA MET A 429 -9.06 13.80 -0.53
C MET A 429 -9.21 14.55 -1.84
N TYR A 430 -8.09 15.10 -2.29
CA TYR A 430 -7.87 15.61 -3.64
C TYR A 430 -6.95 14.62 -4.39
N PRO A 431 -6.91 14.62 -5.73
CA PRO A 431 -5.88 13.91 -6.48
C PRO A 431 -4.47 14.37 -6.05
N LEU A 432 -3.49 13.46 -6.17
CA LEU A 432 -2.06 13.71 -5.96
C LEU A 432 -1.46 14.61 -7.05
#